data_AF-A0A2E0X2G0-F1
#
_entry.id   AF-A0A2E0X2G0-F1
#
_cell.length_a   1.000
_cell.length_b   1.000
_cell.length_c   1.000
_cell.angle_alpha   90.00
_cell.angle_beta   90.00
_cell.angle_gamma   90.00
#
_symmetry.space_group_name_H-M   'P 1'
#
loop_
_entity.id
_entity.type
_entity.pdbx_description
1 polymer ?
#
loop_
_entity_poly.entity_id
_entity_poly.type
_entity_poly.pdbx_seq_one_letter_code
_entity_poly.pdbx_strand_id
1 'polypeptide(L)'
;MNLVVRRQGKPMGGTLFHSQEFAKTVYVGADGRDHFEVVPLDGDSLGLSHKSWAEMKAFGEAHGMPLSAWPEFLEYEIGIDVPVEEVLAKQDVLRQYLLELPSEVVDRHYWLSRVVEWVRQGEAVFFCGT
;
A
#
# COMPACT_ATOMS: atom_id res chain seq x y z
N MET A 1 18.77 -11.32 30.25
CA MET A 1 18.30 -10.52 29.09
C MET A 1 16.86 -10.15 29.37
N ASN A 2 16.58 -8.90 29.73
CA ASN A 2 15.24 -8.48 30.14
C ASN A 2 14.45 -8.03 28.92
N LEU A 3 13.40 -8.77 28.58
CA LEU A 3 12.45 -8.42 27.52
C LEU A 3 11.58 -7.26 28.04
N VAL A 4 11.82 -6.04 27.58
CA VAL A 4 10.94 -4.90 27.89
C VAL A 4 9.71 -5.01 27.00
N VAL A 5 8.63 -5.58 27.51
CA VAL A 5 7.33 -5.58 26.85
C VAL A 5 6.69 -4.20 27.03
N ARG A 6 6.86 -3.33 26.03
CA ARG A 6 6.08 -2.09 25.95
C ARG A 6 4.67 -2.46 25.48
N ARG A 7 3.65 -2.11 26.25
CA ARG A 7 2.26 -2.05 25.75
C ARG A 7 2.18 -0.92 24.72
N GLN A 8 2.55 -1.21 23.49
CA GLN A 8 2.08 -0.41 22.36
C GLN A 8 0.60 -0.78 22.18
N GLY A 9 -0.24 0.22 21.86
CA GLY A 9 -1.59 -0.07 21.34
C GLY A 9 -1.51 -1.11 20.22
N LYS A 10 -2.60 -1.84 19.94
CA LYS A 10 -2.61 -2.83 18.87
C LYS A 10 -1.87 -2.26 17.65
N PRO A 11 -0.83 -2.93 17.12
CA PRO A 11 -0.25 -2.49 15.87
C PRO A 11 -1.39 -2.55 14.86
N MET A 12 -1.87 -1.38 14.43
CA MET A 12 -2.78 -1.30 13.31
C MET A 12 -2.00 -1.87 12.13
N GLY A 13 -2.49 -2.99 11.62
CA GLY A 13 -2.03 -3.56 10.37
C GLY A 13 -2.60 -2.72 9.23
N GLY A 14 -2.06 -2.94 8.06
CA GLY A 14 -2.72 -2.57 6.84
C GLY A 14 -2.47 -3.65 5.80
N THR A 15 -3.10 -3.49 4.67
CA THR A 15 -2.97 -4.41 3.55
C THR A 15 -2.34 -3.65 2.40
N LEU A 16 -1.23 -4.18 1.89
CA LEU A 16 -0.59 -3.72 0.66
C LEU A 16 -1.09 -4.58 -0.49
N PHE A 17 -1.78 -3.97 -1.43
CA PHE A 17 -2.31 -4.61 -2.62
C PHE A 17 -1.40 -4.32 -3.81
N HIS A 18 -1.22 -5.31 -4.68
CA HIS A 18 -0.58 -5.13 -5.99
C HIS A 18 -1.27 -6.01 -7.04
N SER A 19 -1.46 -5.49 -8.25
CA SER A 19 -2.05 -6.21 -9.39
C SER A 19 -1.93 -5.38 -10.67
N GLN A 20 -1.97 -5.99 -11.86
CA GLN A 20 -2.22 -5.23 -13.10
C GLN A 20 -3.72 -4.94 -13.25
N GLU A 21 -4.56 -5.87 -12.81
CA GLU A 21 -6.02 -5.73 -12.86
C GLU A 21 -6.67 -5.93 -11.49
N PHE A 22 -7.59 -5.02 -11.14
CA PHE A 22 -8.41 -5.12 -9.94
C PHE A 22 -9.87 -5.37 -10.29
N ALA A 23 -10.55 -6.20 -9.51
CA ALA A 23 -11.99 -6.37 -9.56
C ALA A 23 -12.67 -5.77 -8.32
N LYS A 24 -13.93 -5.38 -8.48
CA LYS A 24 -14.83 -5.02 -7.38
C LYS A 24 -15.72 -6.23 -7.09
N THR A 25 -15.62 -6.79 -5.90
CA THR A 25 -16.54 -7.83 -5.41
C THR A 25 -17.61 -7.17 -4.56
N VAL A 26 -18.89 -7.37 -4.92
CA VAL A 26 -20.03 -6.82 -4.15
C VAL A 26 -20.48 -7.84 -3.10
N TYR A 27 -20.70 -7.38 -1.87
CA TYR A 27 -21.30 -8.20 -0.82
C TYR A 27 -22.24 -7.36 0.06
N VAL A 28 -23.13 -8.03 0.78
CA VAL A 28 -24.01 -7.37 1.75
C VAL A 28 -23.34 -7.44 3.12
N GLY A 29 -23.04 -6.27 3.69
CA GLY A 29 -22.39 -6.13 4.99
C GLY A 29 -23.31 -6.49 6.16
N ALA A 30 -22.74 -6.56 7.36
CA ALA A 30 -23.51 -6.79 8.59
C ALA A 30 -24.50 -5.66 8.91
N ASP A 31 -24.31 -4.48 8.30
CA ASP A 31 -25.22 -3.34 8.35
C ASP A 31 -26.39 -3.44 7.35
N GLY A 32 -26.43 -4.50 6.53
CA GLY A 32 -27.46 -4.75 5.53
C GLY A 32 -27.35 -3.87 4.28
N ARG A 33 -26.24 -3.16 4.09
CA ARG A 33 -25.96 -2.35 2.89
C ARG A 33 -25.05 -3.11 1.92
N ASP A 34 -25.04 -2.68 0.67
CA ASP A 34 -24.06 -3.15 -0.30
C ASP A 34 -22.71 -2.51 -0.01
N HIS A 35 -21.67 -3.34 0.06
CA HIS A 35 -20.27 -2.96 0.17
C HIS A 35 -19.50 -3.52 -1.02
N PHE A 36 -18.37 -2.89 -1.34
CA PHE A 36 -17.51 -3.34 -2.42
C PHE A 36 -16.10 -3.57 -1.88
N GLU A 37 -15.53 -4.74 -2.16
CA GLU A 37 -14.13 -5.03 -1.88
C GLU A 37 -13.32 -4.94 -3.17
N VAL A 38 -12.20 -4.21 -3.14
CA VAL A 38 -11.22 -4.23 -4.22
C VAL A 38 -10.30 -5.43 -4.05
N VAL A 39 -10.30 -6.33 -5.03
CA VAL A 39 -9.48 -7.54 -5.02
C VAL A 39 -8.51 -7.59 -6.21
N PRO A 40 -7.24 -7.99 -6.01
CA PRO A 40 -6.31 -8.22 -7.10
C PRO A 40 -6.73 -9.47 -7.89
N LEU A 41 -6.71 -9.40 -9.22
CA LEU A 41 -7.02 -10.56 -10.08
C LEU A 41 -5.79 -11.39 -10.43
N ASP A 42 -4.64 -10.72 -10.56
CA ASP A 42 -3.39 -11.28 -11.07
C ASP A 42 -2.16 -10.96 -10.21
N GLY A 43 -2.38 -10.29 -9.07
CA GLY A 43 -1.39 -10.08 -8.02
C GLY A 43 -1.83 -10.65 -6.67
N ASP A 44 -1.47 -9.97 -5.58
CA ASP A 44 -1.71 -10.44 -4.22
C ASP A 44 -1.99 -9.28 -3.25
N SER A 45 -2.43 -9.65 -2.05
CA SER A 45 -2.60 -8.75 -0.91
C SER A 45 -1.73 -9.22 0.26
N LEU A 46 -0.93 -8.31 0.81
CA LEU A 46 0.06 -8.62 1.83
C LEU A 46 -0.23 -7.83 3.10
N GLY A 47 -0.24 -8.53 4.24
CA GLY A 47 -0.26 -7.88 5.54
C GLY A 47 1.02 -7.10 5.79
N LEU A 48 0.91 -5.80 6.01
CA LEU A 48 2.02 -4.89 6.27
C LEU A 48 1.71 -3.99 7.47
N SER A 49 2.62 -3.87 8.43
CA SER A 49 2.37 -2.96 9.56
C SER A 49 2.40 -1.51 9.12
N HIS A 50 1.54 -0.66 9.70
CA HIS A 50 1.60 0.80 9.47
C HIS A 50 3.00 1.37 9.73
N LYS A 51 3.74 0.80 10.69
CA LYS A 51 5.11 1.22 10.98
C LYS A 51 6.04 0.92 9.80
N SER A 52 6.00 -0.29 9.26
CA SER A 52 6.83 -0.68 8.10
C SER A 52 6.48 0.15 6.86
N TRP A 53 5.18 0.43 6.67
CA TRP A 53 4.72 1.33 5.61
C TRP A 53 5.25 2.76 5.82
N ALA A 54 5.13 3.33 7.02
CA ALA A 54 5.64 4.65 7.36
C ALA A 54 7.16 4.76 7.22
N GLU A 55 7.92 3.74 7.65
CA GLU A 55 9.38 3.68 7.50
C GLU A 55 9.80 3.67 6.02
N MET A 56 9.09 2.92 5.18
CA MET A 56 9.33 2.94 3.73
C MET A 56 9.09 4.33 3.14
N LYS A 57 7.96 4.96 3.48
CA LYS A 57 7.62 6.30 3.00
C LYS A 57 8.65 7.33 3.40
N ALA A 58 9.00 7.37 4.69
CA ALA A 58 10.02 8.27 5.21
C ALA A 58 11.38 8.06 4.55
N PHE A 59 11.74 6.81 4.25
CA PHE A 59 12.96 6.50 3.51
C PHE A 59 12.90 7.02 2.07
N GLY A 60 11.79 6.83 1.34
CA GLY A 60 11.62 7.39 0.00
C GLY A 60 11.61 8.93 -0.04
N GLU A 61 10.96 9.56 0.94
CA GLU A 61 10.95 11.02 1.10
C GLU A 61 12.34 11.60 1.31
N ALA A 62 13.16 10.95 2.13
CA ALA A 62 14.55 11.35 2.32
C ALA A 62 15.38 11.32 1.02
N HIS A 63 14.88 10.67 -0.03
CA HIS A 63 15.50 10.58 -1.36
C HIS A 63 14.66 11.25 -2.47
N GLY A 64 13.73 12.13 -2.11
CA GLY A 64 13.06 13.02 -3.06
C GLY A 64 11.66 12.61 -3.50
N MET A 65 11.11 11.50 -2.99
CA MET A 65 9.73 11.10 -3.28
C MET A 65 8.73 11.85 -2.38
N PRO A 66 7.82 12.67 -2.92
CA PRO A 66 6.92 13.45 -2.09
C PRO A 66 5.87 12.57 -1.39
N LEU A 67 5.45 12.98 -0.18
CA LEU A 67 4.39 12.31 0.59
C LEU A 67 3.11 12.06 -0.23
N SER A 68 2.74 13.01 -1.08
CA SER A 68 1.53 12.94 -1.90
C SER A 68 1.57 11.88 -3.00
N ALA A 69 2.75 11.37 -3.36
CA ALA A 69 2.90 10.32 -4.38
C ALA A 69 2.53 8.92 -3.87
N TRP A 70 2.44 8.73 -2.55
CA TRP A 70 2.11 7.42 -1.99
C TRP A 70 0.60 7.12 -2.09
N PRO A 71 0.21 5.97 -2.68
CA PRO A 71 -1.19 5.54 -2.77
C PRO A 71 -1.64 4.88 -1.47
N GLU A 72 -1.87 5.72 -0.46
CA GLU A 72 -2.35 5.33 0.87
C GLU A 72 -3.79 5.79 1.09
N PHE A 73 -4.62 4.89 1.61
CA PHE A 73 -6.06 5.04 1.82
C PHE A 73 -6.41 4.55 3.24
N LEU A 74 -6.15 5.40 4.25
CA LEU A 74 -6.29 5.02 5.68
C LEU A 74 -7.69 5.22 6.25
N GLU A 75 -8.52 5.97 5.54
CA GLU A 75 -9.90 6.27 5.86
C GLU A 75 -10.86 5.14 5.48
N TYR A 76 -10.36 4.14 4.74
CA TYR A 76 -11.09 2.95 4.31
C TYR A 76 -10.61 1.72 5.08
N GLU A 77 -11.55 0.88 5.53
CA GLU A 77 -11.25 -0.41 6.15
C GLU A 77 -10.91 -1.44 5.06
N ILE A 78 -9.74 -2.08 5.11
CA ILE A 78 -9.32 -3.26 4.32
C ILE A 78 -9.84 -3.27 2.85
N GLY A 79 -9.46 -2.29 2.04
CA GLY A 79 -9.84 -2.26 0.61
C GLY A 79 -11.35 -2.17 0.34
N ILE A 80 -12.18 -2.02 1.38
CA ILE A 80 -13.61 -1.83 1.31
C ILE A 80 -13.87 -0.40 0.88
N ASP A 81 -14.65 -0.25 -0.19
CA ASP A 81 -15.08 1.01 -0.78
C ASP A 81 -13.95 1.95 -1.24
N VAL A 82 -12.72 1.45 -1.35
CA VAL A 82 -11.61 2.20 -1.96
C VAL A 82 -11.94 2.42 -3.44
N PRO A 83 -12.04 3.67 -3.92
CA PRO A 83 -12.33 3.92 -5.32
C PRO A 83 -11.15 3.51 -6.20
N VAL A 84 -11.33 2.47 -7.02
CA VAL A 84 -10.29 1.99 -7.98
C VAL A 84 -9.81 3.13 -8.88
N GLU A 85 -10.70 4.04 -9.23
CA GLU A 85 -10.40 5.22 -10.04
C GLU A 85 -9.39 6.15 -9.34
N GLU A 86 -9.50 6.32 -8.01
CA GLU A 86 -8.55 7.09 -7.21
C GLU A 86 -7.21 6.35 -7.03
N VAL A 87 -7.26 5.03 -6.84
CA VAL A 87 -6.06 4.18 -6.83
C VAL A 87 -5.29 4.38 -8.12
N LEU A 88 -5.94 4.21 -9.26
CA LEU A 88 -5.34 4.34 -10.59
C LEU A 88 -4.80 5.74 -10.85
N ALA A 89 -5.52 6.79 -10.46
CA ALA A 89 -5.08 8.18 -10.61
C ALA A 89 -3.77 8.48 -9.87
N LYS A 90 -3.48 7.77 -8.77
CA LYS A 90 -2.23 7.91 -8.01
C LYS A 90 -1.07 7.07 -8.57
N GLN A 91 -1.33 6.09 -9.43
CA GLN A 91 -0.29 5.17 -9.91
C GLN A 91 0.73 5.84 -10.82
N ASP A 92 0.31 6.77 -11.67
CA ASP A 92 1.23 7.46 -12.58
C ASP A 92 2.20 8.35 -11.80
N VAL A 93 1.69 9.06 -10.78
CA VAL A 93 2.52 9.88 -9.89
C VAL A 93 3.48 9.00 -9.09
N LEU A 94 2.97 7.90 -8.50
CA LEU A 94 3.82 6.92 -7.82
C LEU A 94 4.94 6.44 -8.75
N ARG A 95 4.58 5.96 -9.95
CA ARG A 95 5.51 5.39 -10.93
C ARG A 95 6.58 6.38 -11.35
N GLN A 96 6.21 7.63 -11.63
CA GLN A 96 7.14 8.68 -12.00
C GLN A 96 8.23 8.84 -10.93
N TYR A 97 7.85 9.14 -9.70
CA TYR A 97 8.83 9.39 -8.63
C TYR A 97 9.61 8.14 -8.24
N LEU A 98 8.93 7.00 -8.17
CA LEU A 98 9.51 5.76 -7.69
C LEU A 98 10.58 5.21 -8.66
N LEU A 99 10.36 5.35 -9.97
CA LEU A 99 11.31 4.91 -10.99
C LEU A 99 12.47 5.89 -11.23
N GLU A 100 12.35 7.13 -10.75
CA GLU A 100 13.44 8.13 -10.75
C GLU A 100 14.42 7.91 -9.58
N LEU A 101 14.06 7.13 -8.56
CA LEU A 101 14.96 6.82 -7.45
C LEU A 101 16.18 6.02 -7.93
N PRO A 102 17.40 6.36 -7.47
CA PRO A 102 18.58 5.58 -7.79
C PRO A 102 18.47 4.12 -7.31
N SER A 103 18.96 3.16 -8.09
CA SER A 103 18.90 1.74 -7.75
C SER A 103 19.52 1.43 -6.38
N GLU A 104 20.62 2.09 -6.03
CA GLU A 104 21.29 1.94 -4.74
C GLU A 104 20.46 2.43 -3.56
N VAL A 105 19.48 3.31 -3.79
CA VAL A 105 18.51 3.73 -2.78
C VAL A 105 17.44 2.66 -2.63
N VAL A 106 16.88 2.21 -3.75
CA VAL A 106 15.83 1.18 -3.79
C VAL A 106 16.27 -0.11 -3.10
N ASP A 107 17.47 -0.59 -3.41
CA ASP A 107 18.00 -1.87 -2.92
C ASP A 107 18.31 -1.86 -1.41
N ARG A 108 18.35 -0.68 -0.79
CA ARG A 108 18.63 -0.53 0.65
C ARG A 108 17.40 -0.71 1.54
N HIS A 109 16.19 -0.74 0.98
CA HIS A 109 14.96 -0.88 1.75
C HIS A 109 14.04 -1.96 1.16
N TYR A 110 13.87 -3.07 1.89
CA TYR A 110 13.16 -4.26 1.42
C TYR A 110 11.77 -3.98 0.82
N TRP A 111 10.92 -3.22 1.52
CA TRP A 111 9.58 -2.91 0.99
C TRP A 111 9.62 -1.99 -0.23
N LEU A 112 10.61 -1.09 -0.28
CA LEU A 112 10.75 -0.18 -1.41
C LEU A 112 11.15 -0.96 -2.67
N SER A 113 12.10 -1.90 -2.53
CA SER A 113 12.49 -2.78 -3.63
C SER A 113 11.34 -3.63 -4.14
N ARG A 114 10.47 -4.15 -3.26
CA ARG A 114 9.28 -4.90 -3.67
C ARG A 114 8.27 -4.04 -4.43
N VAL A 115 7.97 -2.84 -3.94
CA VAL A 115 7.05 -1.91 -4.64
C VAL A 115 7.61 -1.51 -6.00
N VAL A 116 8.91 -1.21 -6.10
CA VAL A 116 9.57 -0.91 -7.38
C VAL A 116 9.50 -2.09 -8.34
N GLU A 117 9.71 -3.32 -7.86
CA GLU A 117 9.62 -4.54 -8.67
C GLU A 117 8.23 -4.69 -9.30
N TRP A 118 7.15 -4.55 -8.53
CA TRP A 118 5.78 -4.62 -9.03
C TRP A 118 5.45 -3.49 -10.01
N VAL A 119 5.82 -2.24 -9.67
CA VAL A 119 5.60 -1.08 -10.54
C VAL A 119 6.33 -1.23 -11.89
N ARG A 120 7.53 -1.83 -11.90
CA ARG A 120 8.27 -2.13 -13.14
C ARG A 120 7.62 -3.21 -13.98
N GLN A 121 6.84 -4.11 -13.38
CA GLN A 121 6.04 -5.12 -14.08
C GLN A 121 4.72 -4.54 -14.61
N GLY A 122 4.45 -3.26 -14.39
CA GLY A 122 3.23 -2.59 -14.83
C GLY A 122 2.10 -2.67 -13.81
N GLU A 123 2.33 -3.24 -12.63
CA GLU A 123 1.32 -3.35 -11.60
C GLU A 123 1.01 -2.00 -10.94
N ALA A 124 -0.23 -1.86 -10.51
CA ALA A 124 -0.70 -0.81 -9.62
C ALA A 124 -0.59 -1.30 -8.18
N VAL A 125 -0.18 -0.41 -7.26
CA VAL A 125 0.07 -0.71 -5.85
C VAL A 125 -0.68 0.27 -4.97
N PHE A 126 -1.29 -0.17 -3.87
CA PHE A 126 -1.85 0.73 -2.86
C PHE A 126 -1.92 0.09 -1.47
N PHE A 127 -1.95 0.93 -0.43
CA PHE A 127 -2.00 0.52 0.96
C PHE A 127 -3.27 1.00 1.65
N CYS A 128 -3.96 0.11 2.36
CA CYS A 128 -5.15 0.41 3.15
C CYS A 128 -4.95 0.06 4.62
N GLY A 129 -5.65 0.77 5.51
CA GLY A 129 -5.70 0.42 6.94
C GLY A 129 -6.49 -0.87 7.20
N THR A 130 -6.24 -1.52 8.34
CA THR A 130 -7.06 -2.62 8.88
C THR A 130 -7.67 -2.27 10.23
#